data_AF-A0A1D7YI28-F1
#
_entry.id   AF-A0A1D7YI28-F1
#
_cell.length_a   1.000
_cell.length_b   1.000
_cell.length_c   1.000
_cell.angle_alpha   90.00
_cell.angle_beta   90.00
_cell.angle_gamma   90.00
#
_symmetry.space_group_name_H-M   'P 1'
#
loop_
_entity.id
_entity.type
_entity.pdbx_description
1 polymer ?
#
loop_
_entity_poly.entity_id
_entity_poly.type
_entity_poly.pdbx_seq_one_letter_code
_entity_poly.pdbx_strand_id
1 'polypeptide(L)' 'MASIPTPPAEPQDSPEGYVGLDAANAERLARQRGWSTVRSLPPGAIITMEYRVGRLNFEVRDGLVARAWKG' A
#
# COMPACT_ATOMS: atom_id res chain seq x y z
N MET A 1 -31.29 12.12 13.22
CA MET A 1 -30.10 12.39 12.38
C MET A 1 -29.39 11.06 12.17
N ALA A 2 -29.15 10.64 10.93
CA ALA A 2 -28.39 9.42 10.66
C ALA A 2 -26.91 9.69 10.97
N SER A 3 -26.28 8.83 11.77
CA SER A 3 -24.84 8.93 12.05
C SER A 3 -24.07 8.73 10.75
N ILE A 4 -23.28 9.73 10.36
CA ILE A 4 -22.36 9.59 9.24
C ILE A 4 -21.25 8.64 9.71
N PRO A 5 -21.04 7.48 9.06
CA PRO A 5 -19.97 6.58 9.45
C PRO A 5 -18.63 7.29 9.28
N THR A 6 -17.81 7.30 10.34
CA THR A 6 -16.44 7.81 10.26
C THR A 6 -15.69 6.99 9.21
N PRO A 7 -15.10 7.62 8.18
CA PRO A 7 -14.28 6.89 7.22
C PRO A 7 -13.14 6.18 7.97
N PRO A 8 -12.79 4.95 7.59
CA PRO A 8 -11.70 4.23 8.23
C PRO A 8 -10.42 5.07 8.15
N ALA A 9 -9.75 5.23 9.28
CA ALA A 9 -8.49 5.97 9.35
C ALA A 9 -7.43 5.24 8.51
N GLU A 10 -6.57 6.01 7.84
CA GLU A 10 -5.39 5.41 7.22
C GLU A 10 -4.52 4.74 8.29
N PRO A 11 -3.91 3.59 7.97
CA PRO A 11 -2.88 3.02 8.82
C PRO A 11 -1.78 4.06 9.08
N GLN A 12 -1.42 4.22 10.36
CA GLN A 12 -0.30 5.07 10.81
C GLN A 12 1.04 4.34 10.60
N ASP A 13 1.17 3.69 9.46
CA ASP A 13 2.30 2.87 9.07
C ASP A 13 3.13 3.60 8.01
N SER A 14 4.45 3.39 8.05
CA SER A 14 5.42 4.04 7.17
C SER A 14 5.75 3.13 5.97
N PRO A 15 5.40 3.54 4.73
CA PRO A 15 5.68 2.74 3.53
C PRO A 15 7.16 2.37 3.34
N GLU A 16 8.08 3.23 3.79
CA GLU A 16 9.53 3.01 3.67
C GLU A 16 9.99 1.69 4.31
N GLY A 17 9.28 1.20 5.34
CA GLY A 17 9.60 -0.05 6.02
C GLY A 17 9.40 -1.32 5.19
N TYR A 18 8.80 -1.23 4.00
CA TYR A 18 8.63 -2.37 3.11
C TYR A 18 9.72 -2.51 2.05
N VAL A 19 10.53 -1.47 1.83
CA VAL A 19 11.58 -1.47 0.81
C VAL A 19 12.63 -2.55 1.12
N GLY A 20 12.99 -3.33 0.10
CA GLY A 20 13.91 -4.46 0.22
C GLY A 20 13.28 -5.77 0.67
N LEU A 21 12.01 -5.77 1.10
CA LEU A 21 11.30 -7.01 1.39
C LEU A 21 10.86 -7.72 0.11
N ASP A 22 10.75 -9.05 0.18
CA ASP A 22 10.02 -9.83 -0.81
C ASP A 22 8.56 -9.33 -0.92
N ALA A 23 8.07 -9.18 -2.15
CA ALA A 23 6.77 -8.59 -2.43
C ALA A 23 5.60 -9.34 -1.77
N ALA A 24 5.65 -10.67 -1.74
CA ALA A 24 4.58 -11.47 -1.13
C ALA A 24 4.59 -11.33 0.40
N ASN A 25 5.78 -11.30 1.01
CA ASN A 25 5.92 -11.03 2.44
C ASN A 25 5.50 -9.59 2.80
N ALA A 26 5.88 -8.61 1.99
CA ALA A 26 5.51 -7.21 2.16
C ALA A 26 3.99 -7.02 2.10
N GLU A 27 3.31 -7.64 1.13
CA GLU A 27 1.85 -7.57 1.02
C GLU A 27 1.16 -8.15 2.26
N ARG A 28 1.63 -9.30 2.74
CA ARG A 28 1.09 -9.94 3.94
C ARG A 28 1.29 -9.08 5.18
N LEU A 29 2.48 -8.51 5.35
CA LEU A 29 2.79 -7.61 6.46
C LEU A 29 1.91 -6.35 6.39
N ALA A 30 1.74 -5.78 5.20
CA ALA A 30 0.90 -4.60 5.01
C ALA A 30 -0.55 -4.87 5.40
N ARG A 31 -1.12 -6.00 4.99
CA ARG A 31 -2.48 -6.40 5.42
C ARG A 31 -2.60 -6.54 6.94
N GLN A 32 -1.59 -7.12 7.60
CA GLN A 32 -1.54 -7.22 9.06
C GLN A 32 -1.45 -5.86 9.75
N ARG A 33 -0.79 -4.88 9.11
CA ARG A 33 -0.71 -3.49 9.59
C ARG A 33 -1.94 -2.63 9.25
N GLY A 34 -2.98 -3.23 8.68
CA GLY A 34 -4.27 -2.57 8.43
C GLY A 34 -4.43 -2.00 7.02
N TRP A 35 -3.48 -2.22 6.11
CA TRP A 35 -3.65 -1.84 4.71
C TRP A 35 -4.72 -2.73 4.07
N SER A 36 -5.84 -2.11 3.69
CA SER A 36 -7.00 -2.82 3.15
C SER A 36 -6.73 -3.28 1.71
N THR A 37 -6.05 -2.43 0.93
CA THR A 37 -5.66 -2.73 -0.45
C THR A 37 -4.17 -2.58 -0.60
N VAL A 38 -3.52 -3.57 -1.19
CA VAL A 38 -2.10 -3.52 -1.56
C VAL A 38 -2.02 -3.80 -3.05
N ARG A 39 -1.31 -2.96 -3.79
CA ARG A 39 -1.13 -3.10 -5.24
C ARG A 39 0.36 -3.15 -5.57
N SER A 40 0.78 -4.24 -6.20
CA SER A 40 2.14 -4.41 -6.71
C SER A 40 2.19 -4.00 -8.18
N LEU A 41 3.19 -3.18 -8.53
CA LEU A 41 3.38 -2.58 -9.85
C LEU A 41 4.80 -2.90 -10.33
N PRO A 42 5.00 -3.18 -11.64
CA PRO A 42 6.35 -3.26 -12.19
C PRO A 42 7.00 -1.87 -12.24
N PRO A 43 8.34 -1.80 -12.33
CA PRO A 43 9.05 -0.53 -12.40
C PRO A 43 8.60 0.30 -13.61
N GLY A 44 8.33 1.58 -13.38
CA GLY A 44 7.90 2.50 -14.45
C GLY A 44 6.45 2.33 -14.94
N ALA A 45 5.62 1.56 -14.23
CA ALA A 45 4.20 1.45 -14.54
C ALA A 45 3.50 2.82 -14.51
N ILE A 46 2.86 3.20 -15.63
CA ILE A 46 2.04 4.41 -15.70
C ILE A 46 0.66 4.07 -15.14
N ILE A 47 0.32 4.68 -14.01
CA ILE A 47 -0.97 4.50 -13.32
C ILE A 47 -1.66 5.85 -13.18
N THR A 48 -2.99 5.82 -13.11
CA THR A 48 -3.75 6.99 -12.68
C THR A 48 -3.52 7.24 -11.20
N MET A 49 -3.34 8.50 -10.83
CA MET A 49 -3.07 8.95 -9.46
C MET A 49 -4.34 9.05 -8.61
N GLU A 50 -5.36 8.23 -8.88
CA GLU A 50 -6.60 8.23 -8.10
C GLU A 50 -6.30 7.80 -6.67
N TYR A 51 -6.39 8.70 -5.70
CA TYR A 51 -6.16 8.39 -4.30
C TYR A 51 -7.27 7.49 -3.72
N ARG A 52 -6.90 6.42 -3.00
CA ARG A 52 -7.85 5.57 -2.26
C ARG A 52 -7.38 5.33 -0.84
N VAL A 53 -8.16 5.79 0.14
CA VAL A 53 -7.87 5.58 1.56
C VAL A 53 -7.60 4.09 1.85
N GLY A 54 -6.53 3.80 2.60
CA GLY A 54 -6.14 2.43 2.93
C GLY A 54 -5.50 1.64 1.78
N ARG A 55 -5.09 2.29 0.69
CA ARG A 55 -4.30 1.68 -0.39
C ARG A 55 -2.81 1.98 -0.25
N LEU A 56 -2.04 0.90 -0.29
CA LEU A 56 -0.59 0.91 -0.40
C LEU A 56 -0.18 0.42 -1.80
N ASN A 57 0.78 1.10 -2.41
CA ASN A 57 1.37 0.70 -3.66
C ASN A 57 2.82 0.26 -3.44
N PHE A 58 3.21 -0.81 -4.10
CA PHE A 58 4.60 -1.26 -4.20
C PHE A 58 5.05 -1.18 -5.65
N GLU A 59 6.22 -0.59 -5.88
CA GLU A 59 7.00 -0.88 -7.07
C GLU A 59 7.88 -2.09 -6.76
N VAL A 60 7.73 -3.16 -7.53
CA VAL A 60 8.43 -4.42 -7.32
C VAL A 60 9.42 -4.62 -8.45
N ARG A 61 10.69 -4.81 -8.09
CA ARG A 61 11.78 -5.13 -9.00
C ARG A 61 12.44 -6.41 -8.56
N ASP A 62 12.58 -7.37 -9.46
CA ASP A 62 13.23 -8.66 -9.18
C ASP A 62 12.61 -9.39 -7.97
N GLY A 63 11.30 -9.27 -7.79
CA GLY A 63 10.55 -9.85 -6.65
C GLY A 63 10.65 -9.07 -5.34
N LEU A 64 11.47 -8.03 -5.27
CA LEU A 64 11.67 -7.19 -4.10
C LEU A 64 10.97 -5.84 -4.25
N VAL A 65 10.48 -5.29 -3.14
CA VAL A 65 9.92 -3.94 -3.10
C VAL A 65 11.05 -2.92 -3.29
N ALA A 66 11.06 -2.23 -4.43
CA ALA A 66 12.00 -1.15 -4.70
C ALA A 66 11.51 0.19 -4.13
N ARG A 67 10.19 0.42 -4.13
CA ARG A 67 9.54 1.61 -3.59
C ARG A 67 8.17 1.25 -3.02
N ALA A 68 7.73 2.00 -2.02
CA ALA A 68 6.40 1.86 -1.44
C ALA A 68 5.81 3.24 -1.17
N TRP A 69 4.52 3.44 -1.47
CA TRP A 69 3.84 4.71 -1.24
C TRP A 69 2.34 4.53 -1.03
N LYS A 70 1.77 5.40 -0.20
CA LYS A 70 0.32 5.52 -0.05
C LYS A 70 -0.26 6.07 -1.34
N GLY A 71 -1.44 5.62 -1.73
CA GLY A 71 -2.12 6.20 -2.87
C GLY A 71 -3.55 5.80 -2.91
#